data_AF-A0A534NL43-F1
#
_entry.id   AF-A0A534NL43-F1
#
_cell.length_a   1.000
_cell.length_b   1.000
_cell.length_c   1.000
_cell.angle_alpha   90.00
_cell.angle_beta   90.00
_cell.angle_gamma   90.00
#
_symmetry.space_group_name_H-M   'P 1'
#
loop_
_entity.id
_entity.type
_entity.pdbx_description
1 polymer ?
#
loop_
_entity_poly.entity_id
_entity_poly.type
_entity_poly.pdbx_seq_one_letter_code
_entity_poly.pdbx_strand_id
1 'polypeptide(L)'
;MRRAAAAVLIAALVACDDDKAVPDELTIVVQADRREVEQQEKALREREDSLAKDKAQLDQRIADLAKGLKAAADAEQRRRLEEELRQSQVLEGQLGVRVSALQAQKIEVEAKKRAVDADLQRAAQAALDVRAAAVAAREAKMAEREAQVAAHERDVGQRAKDVALREKAVAAFERQGPPPEYRDRKQVPKAALVEEKHKKLLADLDARGILISDLPPEDQPLNAEIFAARRQRDFARAMDLLNDLTKAMARLRVDQRFVEAKISRLQGARGTAKLSDTQRGEIEKLLKDVTSAFSDGRYEQANKGLNRIAVILDAGAASG
;
A
#
# COMPACT_ATOMS: atom_id res chain seq x y z
N MET A 1 0.25 -31.97 67.50
CA MET A 1 -0.28 -32.09 66.12
C MET A 1 -1.80 -32.02 66.17
N ARG A 2 -2.41 -30.88 65.79
CA ARG A 2 -3.85 -30.73 65.56
C ARG A 2 -4.11 -29.37 64.91
N ARG A 3 -4.75 -29.39 63.72
CA ARG A 3 -5.61 -28.34 63.11
C ARG A 3 -4.88 -27.03 62.75
N ALA A 4 -5.25 -26.26 61.73
CA ALA A 4 -6.23 -26.36 60.66
C ALA A 4 -5.83 -25.32 59.59
N ALA A 5 -6.32 -25.54 58.38
CA ALA A 5 -6.26 -24.61 57.26
C ALA A 5 -6.86 -23.23 57.60
N ALA A 6 -6.30 -22.18 56.99
CA ALA A 6 -6.99 -20.93 56.74
C ALA A 6 -6.52 -20.37 55.39
N ALA A 7 -7.32 -20.66 54.37
CA ALA A 7 -7.33 -19.95 53.10
C ALA A 7 -8.17 -18.68 53.26
N VAL A 8 -7.70 -17.54 52.74
CA VAL A 8 -8.56 -16.41 52.32
C VAL A 8 -7.97 -15.77 51.06
N LEU A 9 -8.66 -16.05 49.95
CA LEU A 9 -8.70 -15.35 48.65
C LEU A 9 -9.12 -13.88 48.81
N ILE A 10 -8.84 -13.02 47.80
CA ILE A 10 -9.62 -11.88 47.18
C ILE A 10 -8.56 -10.94 46.53
N ALA A 11 -8.54 -10.44 45.27
CA ALA A 11 -9.30 -10.53 44.01
C ALA A 11 -8.40 -9.89 42.91
N ALA A 12 -8.16 -10.51 41.74
CA ALA A 12 -8.91 -10.50 40.47
C ALA A 12 -8.61 -9.33 39.49
N LEU A 13 -8.08 -9.68 38.31
CA LEU A 13 -8.38 -9.19 36.93
C LEU A 13 -7.49 -10.00 35.93
N VAL A 14 -7.96 -11.16 35.44
CA VAL A 14 -8.62 -11.41 34.12
C VAL A 14 -7.69 -11.23 32.89
N ALA A 15 -7.20 -12.35 32.33
CA ALA A 15 -7.46 -12.81 30.95
C ALA A 15 -6.52 -13.99 30.55
N CYS A 16 -7.14 -15.16 30.32
CA CYS A 16 -6.77 -16.31 29.47
C CYS A 16 -5.28 -16.63 29.21
N ASP A 17 -4.76 -17.67 29.86
CA ASP A 17 -4.48 -18.99 29.25
C ASP A 17 -3.77 -19.86 30.31
N ASP A 18 -4.53 -20.82 30.83
CA ASP A 18 -4.06 -21.87 31.74
C ASP A 18 -3.08 -22.78 31.00
N ASP A 19 -1.77 -22.55 31.22
CA ASP A 19 -0.70 -23.58 31.16
C ASP A 19 0.69 -23.04 31.56
N LYS A 20 0.78 -21.81 32.08
CA LYS A 20 2.06 -21.14 32.41
C LYS A 20 2.32 -20.91 33.91
N ALA A 21 1.62 -21.59 34.81
CA ALA A 21 1.85 -21.44 36.26
C ALA A 21 3.12 -22.18 36.75
N VAL A 22 3.65 -23.10 35.95
CA VAL A 22 4.78 -23.96 36.32
C VAL A 22 6.11 -23.20 36.57
N PRO A 23 6.51 -22.16 35.81
CA PRO A 23 7.78 -21.49 36.02
C PRO A 23 7.84 -20.76 37.37
N ASP A 24 6.77 -20.07 37.76
CA ASP A 24 6.79 -19.22 38.96
C ASP A 24 6.83 -20.04 40.25
N GLU A 25 6.09 -21.16 40.32
CA GLU A 25 6.14 -22.05 41.48
C GLU A 25 7.50 -22.74 41.63
N LEU A 26 8.10 -23.24 40.54
CA LEU A 26 9.46 -23.80 40.55
C LEU A 26 10.52 -22.76 40.94
N THR A 27 10.35 -21.50 40.52
CA THR A 27 11.30 -20.44 40.88
C THR A 27 11.22 -20.10 42.37
N ILE A 28 10.02 -20.10 42.96
CA ILE A 28 9.82 -19.85 44.39
C ILE A 28 10.42 -20.98 45.24
N VAL A 29 10.21 -22.24 44.84
CA VAL A 29 10.75 -23.41 45.55
C VAL A 29 12.29 -23.42 45.49
N VAL A 30 12.88 -23.24 44.31
CA VAL A 30 14.35 -23.22 44.14
C VAL A 30 14.99 -22.05 44.91
N GLN A 31 14.31 -20.90 45.01
CA GLN A 31 14.78 -19.77 45.81
C GLN A 31 14.69 -20.03 47.33
N ALA A 32 13.66 -20.76 47.78
CA ALA A 32 13.55 -21.18 49.17
C ALA A 32 14.67 -22.16 49.54
N ASP A 33 14.88 -23.19 48.71
CA ASP A 33 15.94 -24.19 48.90
C ASP A 33 17.33 -23.55 48.94
N ARG A 34 17.58 -22.55 48.08
CA ARG A 34 18.83 -21.79 48.11
C ARG A 34 19.04 -21.05 49.43
N ARG A 35 18.01 -20.39 49.95
CA ARG A 35 18.10 -19.69 51.24
C ARG A 35 18.35 -20.65 52.39
N GLU A 36 17.72 -21.83 52.35
CA GLU A 36 17.97 -22.88 53.34
C GLU A 36 19.40 -23.40 53.30
N VAL A 37 19.95 -23.66 52.11
CA VAL A 37 21.35 -24.07 51.95
C VAL A 37 22.31 -22.98 52.45
N GLU A 38 22.05 -21.70 52.12
CA GLU A 38 22.86 -20.58 52.61
C GLU A 38 22.84 -20.45 54.15
N GLN A 39 21.69 -20.72 54.79
CA GLN A 39 21.58 -20.75 56.24
C GLN A 39 22.34 -21.93 56.85
N GLN A 40 22.26 -23.12 56.23
CA GLN A 40 23.00 -24.30 56.64
C GLN A 40 24.52 -24.09 56.53
N GLU A 41 25.00 -23.46 55.46
CA GLU A 41 26.42 -23.10 55.31
C GLU A 41 26.91 -22.18 56.41
N LYS A 42 26.12 -21.15 56.77
CA LYS A 42 26.46 -20.25 57.88
C LYS A 42 26.52 -20.97 59.21
N ALA A 43 25.52 -21.79 59.52
CA ALA A 43 25.47 -22.58 60.75
C ALA A 43 26.64 -23.58 60.84
N LEU A 44 27.05 -24.18 59.71
CA LEU A 44 28.22 -25.06 59.68
C LEU A 44 29.53 -24.31 59.92
N ARG A 45 29.70 -23.12 59.33
CA ARG A 45 30.88 -22.28 59.59
C ARG A 45 30.98 -21.85 61.06
N GLU A 46 29.87 -21.45 61.66
CA GLU A 46 29.84 -21.11 63.09
C GLU A 46 30.22 -22.30 63.98
N ARG A 47 29.74 -23.50 63.62
CA ARG A 47 30.12 -24.75 64.32
C ARG A 47 31.59 -25.08 64.14
N GLU A 48 32.14 -24.90 62.94
CA GLU A 48 33.57 -25.08 62.67
C GLU A 48 34.42 -24.17 63.54
N ASP A 49 34.08 -22.88 63.58
CA ASP A 49 34.80 -21.90 64.37
C ASP A 49 34.72 -22.23 65.88
N SER A 50 33.57 -22.71 66.36
CA SER A 50 33.43 -23.16 67.75
C SER A 50 34.29 -24.39 68.06
N LEU A 51 34.27 -25.40 67.18
CA LEU A 51 35.03 -26.63 67.39
C LEU A 51 36.54 -26.42 67.25
N ALA A 52 36.96 -25.49 66.39
CA ALA A 52 38.35 -25.06 66.29
C ALA A 52 38.83 -24.39 67.59
N LYS A 53 38.00 -23.54 68.20
CA LYS A 53 38.31 -22.93 69.51
C LYS A 53 38.37 -23.97 70.62
N ASP A 54 37.38 -24.86 70.68
CA ASP A 54 37.34 -25.94 71.69
C ASP A 54 38.57 -26.84 71.57
N LYS A 55 38.96 -27.21 70.35
CA LYS A 55 40.17 -27.99 70.09
C LYS A 55 41.43 -27.27 70.56
N ALA A 56 41.59 -25.98 70.20
CA ALA A 56 42.75 -25.21 70.61
C ALA A 56 42.86 -25.08 72.15
N GLN A 57 41.74 -24.89 72.84
CA GLN A 57 41.70 -24.87 74.31
C GLN A 57 42.07 -26.22 74.91
N LEU A 58 41.58 -27.32 74.32
CA LEU A 58 41.88 -28.68 74.79
C LEU A 58 43.36 -29.03 74.58
N ASP A 59 43.91 -28.71 73.41
CA ASP A 59 45.32 -28.92 73.08
C ASP A 59 46.23 -28.15 74.05
N GLN A 60 45.88 -26.90 74.37
CA GLN A 60 46.60 -26.10 75.35
C GLN A 60 46.52 -26.72 76.76
N ARG A 61 45.33 -27.17 77.19
CA ARG A 61 45.14 -27.83 78.49
C ARG A 61 45.94 -29.13 78.59
N ILE A 62 45.95 -29.96 77.54
CA ILE A 62 46.75 -31.19 77.48
C ILE A 62 48.25 -30.86 77.58
N ALA A 63 48.71 -29.84 76.87
CA ALA A 63 50.11 -29.40 76.93
C ALA A 63 50.51 -28.92 78.33
N ASP A 64 49.64 -28.15 79.01
CA ASP A 64 49.89 -27.65 80.35
C ASP A 64 49.86 -28.77 81.40
N LEU A 65 48.92 -29.71 81.31
CA LEU A 65 48.88 -30.92 82.14
C LEU A 65 50.14 -31.78 81.96
N ALA A 66 50.60 -31.97 80.71
CA ALA A 66 51.82 -32.72 80.42
C ALA A 66 53.08 -32.05 80.98
N LYS A 67 53.14 -30.71 80.98
CA LYS A 67 54.23 -29.95 81.64
C LYS A 67 54.14 -30.08 83.16
N GLY A 68 52.95 -29.96 83.75
CA GLY A 68 52.72 -30.13 85.19
C GLY A 68 53.13 -31.51 85.68
N LEU A 69 52.83 -32.56 84.91
CA LEU A 69 53.24 -33.94 85.20
C LEU A 69 54.76 -34.12 85.31
N LYS A 70 55.53 -33.43 84.45
CA LYS A 70 56.99 -33.44 84.49
C LYS A 70 57.55 -32.69 85.71
N ALA A 71 56.86 -31.66 86.17
CA ALA A 71 57.28 -30.81 87.29
C ALA A 71 56.81 -31.30 88.67
N ALA A 72 55.87 -32.25 88.72
CA ALA A 72 55.30 -32.74 89.97
C ALA A 72 56.32 -33.52 90.82
N ALA A 73 56.49 -33.09 92.08
CA ALA A 73 57.40 -33.68 93.06
C ALA A 73 56.74 -34.78 93.90
N ASP A 74 55.44 -34.67 94.16
CA ASP A 74 54.70 -35.58 95.03
C ASP A 74 53.89 -36.64 94.26
N ALA A 75 53.82 -37.86 94.80
CA ALA A 75 53.15 -38.98 94.17
C ALA A 75 51.62 -38.77 94.03
N GLU A 76 50.98 -38.10 95.00
CA GLU A 76 49.55 -37.78 94.93
C GLU A 76 49.24 -36.74 93.86
N GLN A 77 50.08 -35.72 93.71
CA GLN A 77 49.92 -34.70 92.67
C GLN A 77 50.07 -35.29 91.27
N ARG A 78 51.05 -36.20 91.08
CA ARG A 78 51.21 -36.93 89.82
C ARG A 78 49.97 -37.74 89.44
N ARG A 79 49.39 -38.49 90.39
CA ARG A 79 48.18 -39.29 90.13
C ARG A 79 46.98 -38.42 89.71
N ARG A 80 46.76 -37.28 90.37
CA ARG A 80 45.68 -36.35 89.99
C ARG A 80 45.88 -35.80 88.58
N LEU A 81 47.09 -35.39 88.24
CA LEU A 81 47.42 -34.88 86.89
C LEU A 81 47.30 -35.97 85.81
N GLU A 82 47.65 -37.22 86.11
CA GLU A 82 47.45 -38.36 85.19
C GLU A 82 45.97 -38.65 84.94
N GLU A 83 45.13 -38.57 85.96
CA GLU A 83 43.68 -38.73 85.82
C GLU A 83 43.07 -37.60 84.98
N GLU A 84 43.44 -36.35 85.22
CA GLU A 84 42.99 -35.20 84.42
C GLU A 84 43.48 -35.26 82.97
N LEU A 85 44.70 -35.75 82.74
CA LEU A 85 45.24 -35.96 81.40
C LEU A 85 44.44 -37.04 80.65
N ARG A 86 44.12 -38.16 81.31
CA ARG A 86 43.27 -39.21 80.73
C ARG A 86 41.88 -38.68 80.39
N GLN A 87 41.27 -37.89 81.28
CA GLN A 87 39.97 -37.26 81.00
C GLN A 87 40.07 -36.31 79.79
N SER A 88 41.14 -35.53 79.68
CA SER A 88 41.37 -34.61 78.57
C SER A 88 41.57 -35.36 77.24
N GLN A 89 42.27 -36.51 77.25
CA GLN A 89 42.42 -37.36 76.06
C GLN A 89 41.09 -37.98 75.60
N VAL A 90 40.21 -38.36 76.55
CA VAL A 90 38.85 -38.82 76.21
C VAL A 90 38.05 -37.71 75.54
N LEU A 91 38.14 -36.47 76.05
CA LEU A 91 37.49 -35.30 75.45
C LEU A 91 38.05 -34.97 74.06
N GLU A 92 39.37 -35.14 73.84
CA GLU A 92 40.00 -35.00 72.53
C GLU A 92 39.44 -36.02 71.52
N GLY A 93 39.27 -37.28 71.93
CA GLY A 93 38.61 -38.31 71.12
C GLY A 93 37.16 -37.95 70.77
N GLN A 94 36.40 -37.43 71.73
CA GLN A 94 35.03 -36.95 71.49
C GLN A 94 34.99 -35.75 70.52
N LEU A 95 35.94 -34.81 70.63
CA LEU A 95 36.09 -33.71 69.67
C LEU A 95 36.43 -34.23 68.27
N GLY A 96 37.31 -35.23 68.15
CA GLY A 96 37.64 -35.87 66.87
C GLY A 96 36.42 -36.46 66.16
N VAL A 97 35.52 -37.10 66.90
CA VAL A 97 34.24 -37.60 66.37
C VAL A 97 33.35 -36.44 65.91
N ARG A 98 33.24 -35.36 66.69
CA ARG A 98 32.46 -34.17 66.32
C ARG A 98 33.00 -33.49 65.06
N VAL A 99 34.32 -33.37 64.91
CA VAL A 99 34.96 -32.81 63.71
C VAL A 99 34.69 -33.68 62.48
N SER A 100 34.77 -35.00 62.62
CA SER A 100 34.47 -35.94 61.52
C SER A 100 33.00 -35.87 61.09
N ALA A 101 32.08 -35.76 62.06
CA ALA A 101 30.65 -35.59 61.78
C ALA A 101 30.35 -34.25 61.07
N LEU A 102 31.05 -33.17 61.47
CA LEU A 102 30.92 -31.86 60.83
C LEU A 102 31.44 -31.87 59.39
N GLN A 103 32.56 -32.55 59.12
CA GLN A 103 33.06 -32.74 57.75
C GLN A 103 32.05 -33.50 56.89
N ALA A 104 31.42 -34.55 57.42
CA ALA A 104 30.36 -35.26 56.71
C ALA A 104 29.16 -34.34 56.40
N GLN A 105 28.71 -33.53 57.37
CA GLN A 105 27.65 -32.54 57.15
C GLN A 105 28.01 -31.50 56.09
N LYS A 106 29.27 -31.06 56.06
CA LYS A 106 29.77 -30.15 55.02
C LYS A 106 29.65 -30.72 53.62
N ILE A 107 30.08 -31.97 53.44
CA ILE A 107 29.98 -32.67 52.15
C ILE A 107 28.51 -32.76 51.71
N GLU A 108 27.60 -33.06 52.64
CA GLU A 108 26.17 -33.13 52.35
C GLU A 108 25.59 -31.78 51.92
N VAL A 109 25.94 -30.69 52.62
CA VAL A 109 25.49 -29.33 52.26
C VAL A 109 26.08 -28.87 50.93
N GLU A 110 27.35 -29.17 50.66
CA GLU A 110 27.96 -28.89 49.36
C GLU A 110 27.28 -29.67 48.22
N ALA A 111 26.89 -30.93 48.45
CA ALA A 111 26.13 -31.71 47.48
C ALA A 111 24.74 -31.10 47.24
N LYS A 112 24.03 -30.69 48.30
CA LYS A 112 22.74 -29.98 48.19
C LYS A 112 22.86 -28.68 47.41
N LYS A 113 23.90 -27.89 47.68
CA LYS A 113 24.19 -26.66 46.93
C LYS A 113 24.33 -26.91 45.43
N ARG A 114 25.16 -27.90 45.05
CA ARG A 114 25.35 -28.27 43.64
C ARG A 114 24.05 -28.70 42.97
N ALA A 115 23.19 -29.42 43.69
CA ALA A 115 21.88 -29.82 43.17
C ALA A 115 20.98 -28.60 42.92
N VAL A 116 20.85 -27.70 43.90
CA VAL A 116 20.06 -26.45 43.77
C VAL A 116 20.58 -25.57 42.64
N ASP A 117 21.90 -25.42 42.51
CA ASP A 117 22.51 -24.64 41.41
C ASP A 117 22.21 -25.27 40.04
N ALA A 118 22.24 -26.60 39.93
CA ALA A 118 21.91 -27.31 38.69
C ALA A 118 20.42 -27.20 38.33
N ASP A 119 19.53 -27.24 39.32
CA ASP A 119 18.09 -27.04 39.14
C ASP A 119 17.78 -25.61 38.70
N LEU A 120 18.47 -24.62 39.28
CA LEU A 120 18.35 -23.21 38.89
C LEU A 120 18.81 -22.97 37.45
N GLN A 121 19.92 -23.58 37.04
CA GLN A 121 20.39 -23.52 35.64
C GLN A 121 19.39 -24.17 34.68
N ARG A 122 18.83 -25.33 35.03
CA ARG A 122 17.80 -26.01 34.22
C ARG A 122 16.53 -25.18 34.10
N ALA A 123 16.06 -24.58 35.20
CA ALA A 123 14.89 -23.70 35.18
C ALA A 123 15.13 -22.44 34.32
N ALA A 124 16.32 -21.84 34.42
CA ALA A 124 16.70 -20.69 33.60
C ALA A 124 16.73 -21.03 32.10
N GLN A 125 17.32 -22.17 31.73
CA GLN A 125 17.36 -22.62 30.34
C GLN A 125 15.95 -22.89 29.79
N ALA A 126 15.11 -23.60 30.55
CA ALA A 126 13.73 -23.87 30.15
C ALA A 126 12.94 -22.56 29.94
N ALA A 127 13.13 -21.55 30.79
CA ALA A 127 12.49 -20.25 30.62
C ALA A 127 12.96 -19.52 29.34
N LEU A 128 14.24 -19.64 28.97
CA LEU A 128 14.76 -19.11 27.71
C LEU A 128 14.17 -19.84 26.50
N ASP A 129 14.08 -21.17 26.55
CA ASP A 129 13.53 -21.98 25.48
C ASP A 129 12.04 -21.66 25.24
N VAL A 130 11.26 -21.49 26.31
CA VAL A 130 9.85 -21.06 26.22
C VAL A 130 9.72 -19.68 25.59
N ARG A 131 10.60 -18.73 25.93
CA ARG A 131 10.61 -17.39 25.32
C ARG A 131 10.99 -17.46 23.85
N ALA A 132 12.00 -18.24 23.47
CA ALA A 132 12.41 -18.43 22.09
C ALA A 132 11.28 -19.05 21.25
N ALA A 133 10.60 -20.07 21.77
CA ALA A 133 9.45 -20.68 21.11
C ALA A 133 8.29 -19.67 20.92
N ALA A 134 8.03 -18.82 21.92
CA ALA A 134 7.01 -17.79 21.82
C ALA A 134 7.34 -16.71 20.76
N VAL A 135 8.61 -16.33 20.64
CA VAL A 135 9.08 -15.41 19.60
C VAL A 135 8.94 -16.05 18.21
N ALA A 136 9.43 -17.28 18.04
CA ALA A 136 9.30 -18.01 16.77
C ALA A 136 7.84 -18.16 16.32
N ALA A 137 6.92 -18.44 17.26
CA ALA A 137 5.49 -18.52 16.95
C ALA A 137 4.89 -17.17 16.53
N ARG A 138 5.36 -16.04 17.09
CA ARG A 138 4.95 -14.70 16.67
C ARG A 138 5.47 -14.35 15.29
N GLU A 139 6.74 -14.66 15.02
CA GLU A 139 7.36 -14.44 13.71
C GLU A 139 6.67 -15.25 12.61
N ALA A 140 6.33 -16.52 12.88
CA ALA A 140 5.57 -17.34 11.94
C ALA A 140 4.21 -16.73 11.60
N LYS A 141 3.47 -16.22 12.61
CA LYS A 141 2.19 -15.53 12.39
C LYS A 141 2.34 -14.23 11.60
N MET A 142 3.43 -13.49 11.81
CA MET A 142 3.71 -12.27 11.04
C MET A 142 4.02 -12.61 9.57
N ALA A 143 4.85 -13.62 9.32
CA ALA A 143 5.14 -14.10 7.98
C ALA A 143 3.87 -14.58 7.24
N GLU A 144 2.95 -15.27 7.93
CA GLU A 144 1.67 -15.67 7.36
C GLU A 144 0.81 -14.45 6.96
N ARG A 145 0.75 -13.43 7.83
CA ARG A 145 0.02 -12.19 7.53
C ARG A 145 0.62 -11.44 6.35
N GLU A 146 1.95 -11.35 6.27
CA GLU A 146 2.65 -10.74 5.14
C GLU A 146 2.35 -11.48 3.83
N ALA A 147 2.33 -12.82 3.86
CA ALA A 147 1.94 -13.62 2.70
C ALA A 147 0.50 -13.36 2.27
N GLN A 148 -0.44 -13.23 3.22
CA GLN A 148 -1.85 -12.89 2.94
C GLN A 148 -1.98 -11.49 2.33
N VAL A 149 -1.26 -10.49 2.85
CA VAL A 149 -1.25 -9.13 2.30
C VAL A 149 -0.69 -9.13 0.89
N ALA A 150 0.43 -9.80 0.65
CA ALA A 150 1.02 -9.91 -0.68
C ALA A 150 0.08 -10.59 -1.69
N ALA A 151 -0.69 -11.60 -1.26
CA ALA A 151 -1.71 -12.23 -2.09
C ALA A 151 -2.86 -11.26 -2.41
N HIS A 152 -3.36 -10.52 -1.41
CA HIS A 152 -4.40 -9.53 -1.59
C HIS A 152 -3.96 -8.38 -2.52
N GLU A 153 -2.73 -7.90 -2.40
CA GLU A 153 -2.17 -6.87 -3.28
C GLU A 153 -2.11 -7.33 -4.74
N ARG A 154 -1.75 -8.59 -5.00
CA ARG A 154 -1.78 -9.16 -6.35
C ARG A 154 -3.20 -9.20 -6.91
N ASP A 155 -4.18 -9.61 -6.10
CA ASP A 155 -5.58 -9.65 -6.51
C ASP A 155 -6.14 -8.25 -6.82
N VAL A 156 -5.86 -7.27 -5.96
CA VAL A 156 -6.24 -5.86 -6.22
C VAL A 156 -5.55 -5.35 -7.49
N GLY A 157 -4.27 -5.66 -7.68
CA GLY A 157 -3.54 -5.31 -8.90
C GLY A 157 -4.16 -5.91 -10.16
N GLN A 158 -4.66 -7.15 -10.08
CA GLN A 158 -5.36 -7.79 -11.20
C GLN A 158 -6.72 -7.14 -11.46
N ARG A 159 -7.52 -6.89 -10.42
CA ARG A 159 -8.80 -6.18 -10.53
C ARG A 159 -8.62 -4.78 -11.14
N ALA A 160 -7.57 -4.06 -10.75
CA ALA A 160 -7.25 -2.75 -11.31
C ALA A 160 -6.94 -2.83 -12.82
N LYS A 161 -6.19 -3.85 -13.26
CA LYS A 161 -5.95 -4.08 -14.71
C LYS A 161 -7.26 -4.37 -15.45
N ASP A 162 -8.12 -5.21 -14.89
CA ASP A 162 -9.40 -5.57 -15.51
C ASP A 162 -10.32 -4.35 -15.63
N VAL A 163 -10.36 -3.49 -14.61
CA VAL A 163 -11.10 -2.21 -14.64
C VAL A 163 -10.53 -1.30 -15.73
N ALA A 164 -9.20 -1.12 -15.79
CA ALA A 164 -8.57 -0.30 -16.81
C ALA A 164 -8.87 -0.80 -18.25
N LEU A 165 -8.91 -2.11 -18.46
CA LEU A 165 -9.32 -2.70 -19.74
C LEU A 165 -10.79 -2.42 -20.07
N ARG A 166 -11.69 -2.52 -19.09
CA ARG A 166 -13.11 -2.19 -19.26
C ARG A 166 -13.31 -0.71 -19.56
N GLU A 167 -12.66 0.18 -18.83
CA GLU A 167 -12.71 1.62 -19.07
C GLU A 167 -12.19 1.97 -20.46
N LYS A 168 -11.10 1.35 -20.91
CA LYS A 168 -10.60 1.51 -22.27
C LYS A 168 -11.61 1.05 -23.33
N ALA A 169 -12.32 -0.06 -23.07
CA ALA A 169 -13.37 -0.56 -23.97
C ALA A 169 -14.59 0.37 -24.00
N VAL A 170 -15.02 0.89 -22.84
CA VAL A 170 -16.11 1.87 -22.74
C VAL A 170 -15.73 3.16 -23.46
N ALA A 171 -14.54 3.72 -23.23
CA ALA A 171 -14.06 4.91 -23.92
C ALA A 171 -13.97 4.70 -25.45
N ALA A 172 -13.62 3.50 -25.90
CA ALA A 172 -13.63 3.15 -27.32
C ALA A 172 -15.06 3.09 -27.89
N PHE A 173 -16.02 2.58 -27.13
CA PHE A 173 -17.44 2.56 -27.50
C PHE A 173 -18.05 3.98 -27.53
N GLU A 174 -17.77 4.81 -26.53
CA GLU A 174 -18.22 6.21 -26.49
C GLU A 174 -17.69 7.02 -27.68
N ARG A 175 -16.44 6.77 -28.10
CA ARG A 175 -15.87 7.37 -29.32
C ARG A 175 -16.56 6.94 -30.61
N GLN A 176 -17.23 5.80 -30.63
CA GLN A 176 -18.00 5.33 -31.78
C GLN A 176 -19.39 5.99 -31.86
N GLY A 177 -19.79 6.74 -30.83
CA GLY A 177 -21.11 7.34 -30.72
C GLY A 177 -22.20 6.32 -30.34
N PRO A 178 -23.42 6.78 -29.99
CA PRO A 178 -24.51 5.87 -29.70
C PRO A 178 -24.76 4.94 -30.91
N PRO A 179 -25.08 3.64 -30.68
CA PRO A 179 -25.56 2.78 -31.75
C PRO A 179 -26.67 3.50 -32.50
N PRO A 180 -26.70 3.45 -33.85
CA PRO A 180 -27.77 4.10 -34.60
C PRO A 180 -29.11 3.60 -34.02
N GLU A 181 -29.93 4.53 -33.54
CA GLU A 181 -31.28 4.21 -33.09
C GLU A 181 -31.93 3.36 -34.17
N TYR A 182 -32.49 2.21 -33.78
CA TYR A 182 -33.21 1.32 -34.68
C TYR A 182 -34.46 2.06 -35.19
N ARG A 183 -34.29 2.87 -36.24
CA ARG A 183 -35.39 3.45 -37.00
C ARG A 183 -35.95 2.35 -37.89
N ASP A 184 -37.27 2.18 -37.82
CA ASP A 184 -37.99 1.13 -38.52
C ASP A 184 -37.68 1.21 -40.04
N ARG A 185 -37.39 0.06 -40.68
CA ARG A 185 -36.87 0.01 -42.07
C ARG A 185 -37.79 0.69 -43.09
N LYS A 186 -39.08 0.82 -42.78
CA LYS A 186 -40.08 1.51 -43.62
C LYS A 186 -39.96 3.03 -43.60
N GLN A 187 -39.26 3.60 -42.63
CA GLN A 187 -39.06 5.05 -42.48
C GLN A 187 -37.71 5.55 -43.02
N VAL A 188 -36.79 4.64 -43.37
CA VAL A 188 -35.48 5.02 -43.93
C VAL A 188 -35.64 5.39 -45.40
N PRO A 189 -35.30 6.63 -45.81
CA PRO A 189 -35.37 7.04 -47.21
C PRO A 189 -34.46 6.18 -48.10
N LYS A 190 -34.94 5.86 -49.31
CA LYS A 190 -34.14 5.09 -50.30
C LYS A 190 -32.89 5.88 -50.66
N ALA A 191 -31.76 5.20 -50.80
CA ALA A 191 -30.46 5.81 -51.16
C ALA A 191 -30.58 6.77 -52.35
N ALA A 192 -31.22 6.34 -53.45
CA ALA A 192 -31.42 7.16 -54.65
C ALA A 192 -32.11 8.51 -54.37
N LEU A 193 -33.08 8.54 -53.45
CA LEU A 193 -33.79 9.78 -53.08
C LEU A 193 -32.87 10.76 -52.35
N VAL A 194 -32.00 10.24 -51.47
CA VAL A 194 -31.02 11.05 -50.72
C VAL A 194 -30.00 11.66 -51.68
N GLU A 195 -29.53 10.88 -52.65
CA GLU A 195 -28.57 11.35 -53.65
C GLU A 195 -29.17 12.40 -54.59
N GLU A 196 -30.40 12.16 -55.05
CA GLU A 196 -31.13 13.10 -55.89
C GLU A 196 -31.35 14.44 -55.16
N LYS A 197 -31.81 14.39 -53.90
CA LYS A 197 -31.99 15.60 -53.08
C LYS A 197 -30.67 16.32 -52.81
N HIS A 198 -29.59 15.60 -52.52
CA HIS A 198 -28.30 16.21 -52.29
C HIS A 198 -27.78 16.90 -53.57
N LYS A 199 -27.88 16.24 -54.72
CA LYS A 199 -27.50 16.83 -56.01
C LYS A 199 -28.33 18.08 -56.31
N LYS A 200 -29.64 18.04 -56.05
CA LYS A 200 -30.52 19.19 -56.21
C LYS A 200 -30.14 20.35 -55.29
N LEU A 201 -29.82 20.07 -54.02
CA LEU A 201 -29.39 21.09 -53.06
C LEU A 201 -28.07 21.77 -53.48
N LEU A 202 -27.10 21.00 -53.97
CA LEU A 202 -25.85 21.56 -54.50
C LEU A 202 -26.10 22.43 -55.75
N ALA A 203 -27.02 22.01 -56.63
CA ALA A 203 -27.42 22.83 -57.77
C ALA A 203 -28.16 24.12 -57.34
N ASP A 204 -28.97 24.08 -56.29
CA ASP A 204 -29.65 25.26 -55.74
C ASP A 204 -28.65 26.23 -55.07
N LEU A 205 -27.64 25.71 -54.36
CA LEU A 205 -26.53 26.50 -53.82
C LEU A 205 -25.76 27.19 -54.94
N ASP A 206 -25.42 26.47 -56.01
CA ASP A 206 -24.72 27.01 -57.18
C ASP A 206 -25.58 28.06 -57.91
N ALA A 207 -26.87 27.79 -58.13
CA ALA A 207 -27.81 28.71 -58.76
C ALA A 207 -28.01 30.02 -57.97
N ARG A 208 -28.01 29.93 -56.63
CA ARG A 208 -28.06 31.09 -55.73
C ARG A 208 -26.69 31.74 -55.54
N GLY A 209 -25.62 31.07 -55.95
CA GLY A 209 -24.29 31.59 -55.81
C GLY A 209 -23.78 31.59 -54.38
N ILE A 210 -24.13 30.57 -53.61
CA ILE A 210 -23.76 30.43 -52.22
C ILE A 210 -22.75 29.29 -52.14
N LEU A 211 -21.56 29.56 -51.60
CA LEU A 211 -20.59 28.53 -51.28
C LEU A 211 -20.91 27.92 -49.92
N ILE A 212 -20.48 26.68 -49.69
CA ILE A 212 -20.64 26.04 -48.36
C ILE A 212 -19.90 26.86 -47.28
N SER A 213 -18.78 27.50 -47.62
CA SER A 213 -18.04 28.41 -46.74
C SER A 213 -18.75 29.73 -46.46
N ASP A 214 -19.83 30.06 -47.19
CA ASP A 214 -20.65 31.24 -46.96
C ASP A 214 -21.75 30.99 -45.90
N LEU A 215 -21.95 29.73 -45.53
CA LEU A 215 -22.89 29.36 -44.48
C LEU A 215 -22.33 29.73 -43.10
N PRO A 216 -23.20 29.93 -42.10
CA PRO A 216 -22.77 30.10 -40.71
C PRO A 216 -21.80 29.00 -40.28
N PRO A 217 -20.80 29.28 -39.41
CA PRO A 217 -19.80 28.30 -39.00
C PRO A 217 -20.37 26.97 -38.46
N GLU A 218 -21.55 27.04 -37.85
CA GLU A 218 -22.30 25.88 -37.33
C GLU A 218 -22.82 24.97 -38.45
N ASP A 219 -23.13 25.53 -39.62
CA ASP A 219 -23.73 24.82 -40.75
C ASP A 219 -22.70 24.38 -41.81
N GLN A 220 -21.48 24.92 -41.79
CA GLN A 220 -20.38 24.55 -42.69
C GLN A 220 -20.03 23.04 -42.67
N PRO A 221 -19.96 22.34 -41.51
CA PRO A 221 -19.62 20.92 -41.50
C PRO A 221 -20.72 20.01 -42.06
N LEU A 222 -21.97 20.49 -42.16
CA LEU A 222 -23.13 19.68 -42.55
C LEU A 222 -22.92 18.97 -43.90
N ASN A 223 -22.30 19.64 -44.88
CA ASN A 223 -22.03 19.02 -46.17
C ASN A 223 -21.08 17.81 -46.05
N ALA A 224 -20.00 17.94 -45.26
CA ALA A 224 -19.07 16.84 -45.01
C ALA A 224 -19.72 15.70 -44.22
N GLU A 225 -20.58 16.03 -43.26
CA GLU A 225 -21.34 15.05 -42.48
C GLU A 225 -22.37 14.29 -43.32
N ILE A 226 -23.01 14.95 -44.30
CA ILE A 226 -23.89 14.28 -45.28
C ILE A 226 -23.09 13.24 -46.09
N PHE A 227 -21.87 13.57 -46.53
CA PHE A 227 -21.00 12.62 -47.23
C PHE A 227 -20.58 11.46 -46.32
N ALA A 228 -20.24 11.72 -45.05
CA ALA A 228 -19.88 10.70 -44.09
C ALA A 228 -21.05 9.75 -43.79
N ALA A 229 -22.25 10.29 -43.54
CA ALA A 229 -23.46 9.50 -43.30
C ALA A 229 -23.83 8.63 -44.51
N ARG A 230 -23.72 9.18 -45.74
CA ARG A 230 -23.91 8.40 -46.98
C ARG A 230 -22.89 7.27 -47.12
N ARG A 231 -21.61 7.52 -46.81
CA ARG A 231 -20.56 6.50 -46.84
C ARG A 231 -20.82 5.38 -45.84
N GLN A 232 -21.38 5.71 -44.69
CA GLN A 232 -21.77 4.77 -43.63
C GLN A 232 -23.11 4.07 -43.90
N ARG A 233 -23.76 4.34 -45.04
CA ARG A 233 -25.11 3.86 -45.41
C ARG A 233 -26.21 4.27 -44.44
N ASP A 234 -25.98 5.33 -43.67
CA ASP A 234 -26.98 5.95 -42.79
C ASP A 234 -27.79 7.00 -43.56
N PHE A 235 -28.73 6.52 -44.36
CA PHE A 235 -29.56 7.37 -45.22
C PHE A 235 -30.61 8.19 -44.46
N ALA A 236 -30.98 7.75 -43.25
CA ALA A 236 -31.90 8.50 -42.40
C ALA A 236 -31.21 9.76 -41.87
N ARG A 237 -30.02 9.61 -41.29
CA ARG A 237 -29.22 10.75 -40.82
C ARG A 237 -28.81 11.68 -41.96
N ALA A 238 -28.42 11.12 -43.12
CA ALA A 238 -28.09 11.93 -44.28
C ALA A 238 -29.26 12.81 -44.73
N MET A 239 -30.51 12.31 -44.64
CA MET A 239 -31.70 13.09 -44.99
C MET A 239 -32.06 14.15 -43.98
N ASP A 240 -31.89 13.89 -42.68
CA ASP A 240 -32.08 14.89 -41.64
C ASP A 240 -31.08 16.04 -41.82
N LEU A 241 -29.79 15.72 -42.00
CA LEU A 241 -28.72 16.69 -42.29
C LEU A 241 -28.98 17.48 -43.59
N LEU A 242 -29.48 16.82 -44.64
CA LEU A 242 -29.87 17.50 -45.89
C LEU A 242 -30.99 18.52 -45.66
N ASN A 243 -32.00 18.17 -44.86
CA ASN A 243 -33.09 19.09 -44.53
C ASN A 243 -32.57 20.29 -43.72
N ASP A 244 -31.63 20.07 -42.80
CA ASP A 244 -31.05 21.14 -42.00
C ASP A 244 -30.16 22.06 -42.84
N LEU A 245 -29.34 21.51 -43.74
CA LEU A 245 -28.58 22.31 -44.72
C LEU A 245 -29.51 23.10 -45.66
N THR A 246 -30.64 22.52 -46.05
CA THR A 246 -31.67 23.22 -46.85
C THR A 246 -32.27 24.40 -46.07
N LYS A 247 -32.55 24.23 -44.77
CA LYS A 247 -33.03 25.33 -43.90
C LYS A 247 -31.96 26.40 -43.70
N ALA A 248 -30.71 26.02 -43.49
CA ALA A 248 -29.57 26.95 -43.37
C ALA A 248 -29.44 27.80 -44.64
N MET A 249 -29.48 27.15 -45.81
CA MET A 249 -29.49 27.84 -47.10
C MET A 249 -30.69 28.79 -47.23
N ALA A 250 -31.90 28.38 -46.82
CA ALA A 250 -33.09 29.24 -46.89
C ALA A 250 -33.02 30.46 -45.96
N ARG A 251 -32.33 30.36 -44.82
CA ARG A 251 -32.10 31.48 -43.90
C ARG A 251 -31.09 32.49 -44.43
N LEU A 252 -30.13 32.04 -45.24
CA LEU A 252 -29.12 32.92 -45.82
C LEU A 252 -29.76 33.85 -46.86
N ARG A 253 -29.67 35.16 -46.60
CA ARG A 253 -30.10 36.22 -47.52
C ARG A 253 -28.87 36.80 -48.22
N VAL A 254 -28.97 36.98 -49.53
CA VAL A 254 -27.95 37.68 -50.32
C VAL A 254 -28.18 39.18 -50.14
N ASP A 255 -27.67 39.73 -49.05
CA ASP A 255 -27.76 41.15 -48.71
C ASP A 255 -26.46 41.90 -49.05
N GLN A 256 -26.44 43.21 -48.77
CA GLN A 256 -25.27 44.05 -49.00
C GLN A 256 -24.00 43.49 -48.32
N ARG A 257 -24.11 43.05 -47.06
CA ARG A 257 -22.99 42.53 -46.27
C ARG A 257 -22.44 41.22 -46.85
N PHE A 258 -23.33 40.35 -47.32
CA PHE A 258 -22.95 39.12 -48.01
C PHE A 258 -22.12 39.39 -49.26
N VAL A 259 -22.57 40.33 -50.09
CA VAL A 259 -21.86 40.69 -51.33
C VAL A 259 -20.53 41.39 -51.03
N GLU A 260 -20.47 42.28 -50.04
CA GLU A 260 -19.22 42.90 -49.59
C GLU A 260 -18.18 41.87 -49.13
N ALA A 261 -18.57 40.94 -48.25
CA ALA A 261 -17.69 39.87 -47.78
C ALA A 261 -17.17 38.98 -48.92
N LYS A 262 -18.01 38.76 -49.94
CA LYS A 262 -17.63 38.00 -51.13
C LYS A 262 -16.69 38.77 -52.06
N ILE A 263 -16.91 40.07 -52.25
CA ILE A 263 -15.99 40.95 -52.99
C ILE A 263 -14.61 40.91 -52.36
N SER A 264 -14.51 41.05 -51.03
CA SER A 264 -13.21 41.02 -50.32
C SER A 264 -12.46 39.70 -50.53
N ARG A 265 -13.15 38.55 -50.49
CA ARG A 265 -12.52 37.24 -50.74
C ARG A 265 -12.06 37.09 -52.18
N LEU A 266 -12.88 37.50 -53.15
CA LEU A 266 -12.52 37.41 -54.57
C LEU A 266 -11.40 38.38 -54.96
N GLN A 267 -11.32 39.55 -54.31
CA GLN A 267 -10.19 40.46 -54.47
C GLN A 267 -8.89 39.83 -53.95
N GLY A 268 -8.93 39.12 -52.81
CA GLY A 268 -7.82 38.33 -52.30
C GLY A 268 -7.37 37.24 -53.27
N ALA A 269 -8.32 36.43 -53.78
CA ALA A 269 -8.05 35.36 -54.73
C ALA A 269 -7.52 35.87 -56.08
N ARG A 270 -8.00 37.02 -56.56
CA ARG A 270 -7.51 37.67 -57.78
C ARG A 270 -6.05 38.10 -57.65
N GLY A 271 -5.62 38.57 -56.48
CA GLY A 271 -4.23 38.96 -56.24
C GLY A 271 -3.23 37.80 -56.36
N THR A 272 -3.71 36.56 -56.19
CA THR A 272 -2.89 35.34 -56.24
C THR A 272 -3.02 34.54 -57.53
N ALA A 273 -4.02 34.82 -58.38
CA ALA A 273 -4.28 34.06 -59.59
C ALA A 273 -3.42 34.52 -60.79
N LYS A 274 -2.81 33.58 -61.52
CA LYS A 274 -2.10 33.84 -62.78
C LYS A 274 -3.08 33.87 -63.95
N LEU A 275 -3.59 35.07 -64.27
CA LEU A 275 -4.62 35.26 -65.30
C LEU A 275 -4.01 35.73 -66.63
N SER A 276 -4.55 35.23 -67.76
CA SER A 276 -4.24 35.75 -69.10
C SER A 276 -4.84 37.13 -69.35
N ASP A 277 -4.33 37.88 -70.32
CA ASP A 277 -4.83 39.24 -70.61
C ASP A 277 -6.31 39.23 -71.03
N THR A 278 -6.77 38.18 -71.69
CA THR A 278 -8.19 37.96 -72.03
C THR A 278 -9.04 37.74 -70.78
N GLN A 279 -8.60 36.88 -69.86
CA GLN A 279 -9.31 36.63 -68.59
C GLN A 279 -9.35 37.87 -67.70
N ARG A 280 -8.27 38.67 -67.67
CA ARG A 280 -8.23 39.95 -66.95
C ARG A 280 -9.25 40.95 -67.51
N GLY A 281 -9.33 41.10 -68.83
CA GLY A 281 -10.32 41.97 -69.48
C GLY A 281 -11.76 41.55 -69.20
N GLU A 282 -12.04 40.24 -69.22
CA GLU A 282 -13.37 39.69 -68.87
C GLU A 282 -13.74 39.95 -67.41
N ILE A 283 -12.79 39.73 -66.48
CA ILE A 283 -12.98 40.02 -65.05
C ILE A 283 -13.23 41.52 -64.82
N GLU A 284 -12.48 42.41 -65.46
CA GLU A 284 -12.69 43.86 -65.33
C GLU A 284 -14.07 44.30 -65.81
N LYS A 285 -14.57 43.72 -66.92
CA LYS A 285 -15.93 43.97 -67.40
C LYS A 285 -16.97 43.48 -66.40
N LEU A 286 -16.83 42.25 -65.91
CA LEU A 286 -17.72 41.69 -64.89
C LEU A 286 -17.69 42.49 -63.58
N LEU A 287 -16.53 43.02 -63.18
CA LEU A 287 -16.40 43.86 -61.98
C LEU A 287 -17.14 45.19 -62.14
N LYS A 288 -17.11 45.81 -63.33
CA LYS A 288 -17.91 47.01 -63.61
C LYS A 288 -19.41 46.72 -63.50
N ASP A 289 -19.86 45.61 -64.09
CA ASP A 289 -21.26 45.18 -64.03
C ASP A 289 -21.70 44.84 -62.58
N VAL A 290 -20.84 44.18 -61.81
CA VAL A 290 -21.06 43.88 -60.38
C VAL A 290 -21.13 45.15 -59.55
N THR A 291 -20.23 46.11 -59.79
CA THR A 291 -20.19 47.38 -59.05
C THR A 291 -21.47 48.19 -59.31
N SER A 292 -21.94 48.23 -60.57
CA SER A 292 -23.22 48.86 -60.92
C SER A 292 -24.42 48.13 -60.30
N ALA A 293 -24.46 46.79 -60.36
CA ALA A 293 -25.53 46.02 -59.74
C ALA A 293 -25.55 46.19 -58.21
N PHE A 294 -24.37 46.31 -57.59
CA PHE A 294 -24.23 46.54 -56.15
C PHE A 294 -24.69 47.94 -55.75
N SER A 295 -24.32 48.99 -56.50
CA SER A 295 -24.77 50.37 -56.24
C SER A 295 -26.29 50.52 -56.41
N ASP A 296 -26.88 49.76 -57.34
CA ASP A 296 -28.32 49.78 -57.62
C ASP A 296 -29.14 48.93 -56.62
N GLY A 297 -28.51 48.36 -55.59
CA GLY A 297 -29.19 47.48 -54.61
C GLY A 297 -29.60 46.12 -55.16
N ARG A 298 -29.14 45.75 -56.36
CA ARG A 298 -29.42 44.46 -57.04
C ARG A 298 -28.40 43.40 -56.61
N TYR A 299 -28.37 43.08 -55.31
CA TYR A 299 -27.37 42.20 -54.70
C TYR A 299 -27.34 40.78 -55.27
N GLU A 300 -28.47 40.23 -55.69
CA GLU A 300 -28.51 38.91 -56.36
C GLU A 300 -27.80 38.92 -57.72
N GLN A 301 -27.97 40.01 -58.49
CA GLN A 301 -27.32 40.19 -59.78
C GLN A 301 -25.81 40.41 -59.60
N ALA A 302 -25.43 41.19 -58.58
CA ALA A 302 -24.04 41.35 -58.17
C ALA A 302 -23.41 40.01 -57.76
N ASN A 303 -24.11 39.19 -56.96
CA ASN A 303 -23.61 37.88 -56.54
C ASN A 303 -23.40 36.92 -57.73
N LYS A 304 -24.32 36.91 -58.71
CA LYS A 304 -24.16 36.12 -59.94
C LYS A 304 -22.95 36.56 -60.76
N GLY A 305 -22.70 37.87 -60.87
CA GLY A 305 -21.50 38.41 -61.52
C GLY A 305 -20.22 38.00 -60.79
N LEU A 306 -20.22 38.02 -59.46
CA LEU A 306 -19.10 37.57 -58.62
C LEU A 306 -18.80 36.06 -58.78
N ASN A 307 -19.81 35.21 -58.97
CA ASN A 307 -19.56 33.79 -59.25
C ASN A 307 -18.90 33.57 -60.59
N ARG A 308 -19.31 34.31 -61.62
CA ARG A 308 -18.65 34.24 -62.94
C ARG A 308 -17.18 34.62 -62.83
N ILE A 309 -16.88 35.65 -62.04
CA ILE A 309 -15.49 36.00 -61.72
C ILE A 309 -14.79 34.85 -60.99
N ALA A 310 -15.41 34.26 -59.97
CA ALA A 310 -14.86 33.12 -59.23
C ALA A 310 -14.51 31.93 -60.15
N VAL A 311 -15.40 31.57 -61.08
CA VAL A 311 -15.16 30.49 -62.06
C VAL A 311 -13.97 30.78 -62.97
N ILE A 312 -13.82 32.03 -63.44
CA ILE A 312 -12.66 32.43 -64.26
C ILE A 312 -11.36 32.38 -63.44
N LEU A 313 -11.42 32.81 -62.17
CA LEU A 313 -10.28 32.74 -61.25
C LEU A 313 -9.84 31.29 -60.99
N ASP A 314 -10.79 30.38 -60.76
CA ASP A 314 -10.51 28.96 -60.54
C ASP A 314 -10.00 28.27 -61.82
N ALA A 315 -10.54 28.61 -62.99
CA ALA A 315 -10.06 28.09 -64.28
C ALA A 315 -8.62 28.53 -64.59
N GLY A 316 -8.24 29.76 -64.23
CA GLY A 316 -6.87 30.27 -64.34
C GLY A 316 -5.89 29.62 -63.35
N ALA A 317 -6.38 29.20 -62.18
CA ALA A 317 -5.57 28.48 -61.19
C ALA A 317 -5.26 27.02 -61.60
N ALA A 318 -6.15 26.37 -62.36
CA ALA A 318 -6.00 24.97 -62.80
C ALA A 318 -5.18 24.79 -64.10
N SER A 319 -4.86 25.86 -64.82
CA SER A 319 -4.13 25.84 -66.09
C SER A 319 -2.66 26.27 -65.98
N GLY A 320 -2.13 26.33 -64.75
CA GLY A 320 -0.73 26.65 -64.44
C GLY A 320 0.06 25.50 -63.84
#